data_AF-G3MSY6-F1
#
_entry.id   AF-G3MSY6-F1
#
_cell.length_a   1.000
_cell.length_b   1.000
_cell.length_c   1.000
_cell.angle_alpha   90.00
_cell.angle_beta   90.00
_cell.angle_gamma   90.00
#
_symmetry.space_group_name_H-M   'P 1'
#
loop_
_entity.id
_entity.type
_entity.pdbx_description
1 polymer ?
#
loop_
_entity_poly.entity_id
_entity_poly.type
_entity_poly.pdbx_seq_one_letter_code
_entity_poly.pdbx_strand_id
1 'polypeptide(L)'
;MASTKMSFTLVFLLYASHTHLGFSECEESDTSESTECSTEDYSNRIRDNETCFIDALNTTGHPVPVGCTLDCGNFTRYLPNGTECIDLTQQASDVMQSDVSYYCPIGLCMNGICKRSGLELDCWHDTPPPVSTDTTIENPTTSISSSASL
;
A
#
# COMPACT_ATOMS: atom_id res chain seq x y z
N MET A 1 2.20 48.56 43.98
CA MET A 1 1.23 47.63 43.39
C MET A 1 0.43 48.40 42.36
N ALA A 2 0.86 48.38 41.09
CA ALA A 2 0.17 49.09 40.01
C ALA A 2 -0.85 48.14 39.36
N SER A 3 -2.11 48.55 39.36
CA SER A 3 -3.22 47.80 38.74
C SER A 3 -3.21 48.08 37.24
N THR A 4 -2.75 47.11 36.45
CA THR A 4 -2.79 47.18 34.98
C THR A 4 -4.22 46.91 34.51
N LYS A 5 -5.02 47.97 34.33
CA LYS A 5 -6.26 47.87 33.56
C LYS A 5 -5.91 47.74 32.08
N MET A 6 -5.69 46.50 31.63
CA MET A 6 -5.61 46.21 30.20
C MET A 6 -6.97 46.54 29.57
N SER A 7 -6.96 47.52 28.66
CA SER A 7 -8.13 47.97 27.92
C SER A 7 -8.52 46.89 26.90
N PHE A 8 -9.67 46.23 27.12
CA PHE A 8 -10.21 45.17 26.25
C PHE A 8 -10.49 45.62 24.80
N THR A 9 -10.47 46.93 24.52
CA THR A 9 -10.61 47.50 23.18
C THR A 9 -9.42 47.23 22.25
N LEU A 10 -8.20 47.02 22.78
CA LEU A 10 -7.03 46.72 21.96
C LEU A 10 -6.98 45.28 21.45
N VAL A 11 -7.67 44.35 22.12
CA VAL A 11 -7.71 42.93 21.72
C VAL A 11 -8.58 42.72 20.48
N PHE A 12 -9.66 43.50 20.33
CA PHE A 12 -10.52 43.43 19.13
C PHE A 12 -9.85 44.00 17.87
N LEU A 13 -9.02 45.03 18.00
CA LEU A 13 -8.30 45.62 16.87
C LEU A 13 -7.21 44.69 16.29
N LEU A 14 -6.61 43.83 17.13
CA LEU A 14 -5.63 42.83 16.68
C LEU A 14 -6.28 41.58 16.05
N TYR A 15 -7.56 41.33 16.32
CA TYR A 15 -8.30 40.21 15.71
C TYR A 15 -8.83 40.55 14.31
N ALA A 16 -9.05 41.83 14.00
CA ALA A 16 -9.55 42.27 12.70
C ALA A 16 -8.50 42.26 11.57
N SER A 17 -7.21 42.09 11.89
CA SER A 17 -6.12 42.06 10.90
C SER A 17 -5.79 40.67 10.35
N HIS A 18 -6.55 39.62 10.69
CA HIS A 18 -6.32 38.26 10.18
C HIS A 18 -7.31 37.78 9.11
N THR A 19 -8.12 38.68 8.54
CA THR A 19 -8.98 38.39 7.37
C THR A 19 -8.63 39.22 6.14
N HIS A 20 -7.34 39.51 5.92
CA HIS A 20 -6.88 40.19 4.70
C HIS A 20 -5.69 39.46 4.07
N LEU A 21 -5.98 38.36 3.38
CA LEU A 21 -5.18 37.85 2.27
C LEU A 21 -6.12 37.11 1.31
N GLY A 22 -6.33 37.70 0.13
CA GLY A 22 -6.89 36.98 -1.02
C GLY A 22 -8.24 37.46 -1.55
N PHE A 23 -8.48 38.77 -1.67
CA PHE A 23 -9.42 39.24 -2.71
C PHE A 23 -8.60 39.44 -4.00
N SER A 24 -8.78 38.53 -4.95
CA SER A 24 -8.46 38.81 -6.36
C SER A 24 -9.53 39.77 -6.85
N GLU A 25 -9.14 41.01 -7.19
CA GLU A 25 -9.99 41.95 -7.91
C GLU A 25 -10.30 41.33 -9.29
N CYS A 26 -11.53 40.88 -9.48
CA CYS A 26 -12.12 40.79 -10.81
C CYS A 26 -12.97 42.04 -10.96
N GLU A 27 -12.39 43.07 -11.57
CA GLU A 27 -13.06 44.31 -11.93
C GLU A 27 -14.20 43.98 -12.92
N GLU A 28 -15.43 44.38 -12.58
CA GLU A 28 -16.60 44.28 -13.45
C GLU A 28 -16.48 45.33 -14.55
N SER A 29 -16.04 44.89 -15.74
CA SER A 29 -16.11 45.68 -16.96
C SER A 29 -17.03 44.96 -17.94
N ASP A 30 -18.18 45.58 -18.21
CA ASP A 30 -19.07 45.22 -19.30
C ASP A 30 -18.29 45.28 -20.63
N THR A 31 -17.91 44.13 -21.17
CA THR A 31 -17.96 43.81 -22.61
C THR A 31 -17.62 42.34 -22.80
N SER A 32 -18.53 41.66 -23.47
CA SER A 32 -18.50 40.26 -23.90
C SER A 32 -17.17 39.81 -24.53
N GLU A 33 -16.42 38.94 -23.86
CA GLU A 33 -15.75 37.78 -24.47
C GLU A 33 -15.30 36.83 -23.34
N SER A 34 -15.90 35.64 -23.28
CA SER A 34 -15.60 34.61 -22.28
C SER A 34 -14.20 34.04 -22.47
N THR A 35 -13.21 34.59 -21.78
CA THR A 35 -11.88 33.96 -21.64
C THR A 35 -11.91 33.09 -20.39
N GLU A 36 -12.15 31.79 -20.59
CA GLU A 36 -12.04 30.77 -19.56
C GLU A 36 -10.58 30.68 -19.09
N CYS A 37 -10.32 31.06 -17.83
CA CYS A 37 -9.02 30.84 -17.20
C CYS A 37 -8.93 29.36 -16.82
N SER A 38 -8.51 28.52 -17.77
CA SER A 38 -8.27 27.11 -17.54
C SER A 38 -7.05 26.97 -16.64
N THR A 39 -7.26 26.71 -15.36
CA THR A 39 -6.25 26.04 -14.55
C THR A 39 -6.02 24.68 -15.19
N GLU A 40 -4.86 24.45 -15.78
CA GLU A 40 -4.40 23.10 -16.10
C GLU A 40 -4.21 22.35 -14.77
N ASP A 41 -5.33 21.92 -14.19
CA ASP A 41 -5.36 20.77 -13.33
C ASP A 41 -4.96 19.61 -14.23
N TYR A 42 -3.69 19.21 -14.15
CA TYR A 42 -3.19 17.97 -14.72
C TYR A 42 -3.80 16.84 -13.89
N SER A 43 -5.14 16.75 -13.94
CA SER A 43 -5.92 15.73 -13.29
C SER A 43 -5.40 14.41 -13.82
N ASN A 44 -4.64 13.74 -12.96
CA ASN A 44 -4.52 12.32 -12.83
C ASN A 44 -5.45 11.60 -13.82
N ARG A 45 -4.91 11.23 -14.99
CA ARG A 45 -5.55 10.26 -15.88
C ARG A 45 -5.47 8.91 -15.19
N ILE A 46 -6.21 8.75 -14.09
CA ILE A 46 -6.67 7.43 -13.69
C ILE A 46 -7.56 7.03 -14.85
N ARG A 47 -7.04 6.16 -15.70
CA ARG A 47 -7.88 5.45 -16.64
C ARG A 47 -8.77 4.59 -15.76
N ASP A 48 -10.00 5.02 -15.54
CA ASP A 48 -11.01 4.35 -14.71
C ASP A 48 -11.41 2.94 -15.21
N ASN A 49 -10.67 2.40 -16.19
CA ASN A 49 -10.81 1.05 -16.72
C ASN A 49 -9.61 0.13 -16.43
N GLU A 50 -8.67 0.55 -15.59
CA GLU A 50 -7.50 -0.26 -15.25
C GLU A 50 -7.85 -1.27 -14.14
N THR A 51 -7.75 -2.55 -14.46
CA THR A 51 -7.91 -3.64 -13.49
C THR A 51 -6.58 -3.85 -12.77
N CYS A 52 -6.61 -3.78 -11.44
CA CYS A 52 -5.46 -4.05 -10.59
C CYS A 52 -5.70 -5.34 -9.82
N PHE A 53 -4.63 -6.10 -9.58
CA PHE A 53 -4.65 -7.37 -8.87
C PHE A 53 -3.73 -7.30 -7.65
N ILE A 54 -4.10 -8.03 -6.61
CA ILE A 54 -3.26 -8.29 -5.46
C ILE A 54 -3.56 -9.71 -5.00
N ASP A 55 -2.51 -10.46 -4.69
CA ASP A 55 -2.70 -11.80 -4.17
C ASP A 55 -3.08 -11.74 -2.70
N ALA A 56 -3.92 -12.69 -2.29
CA ALA A 56 -4.42 -12.79 -0.94
C ALA A 56 -4.39 -14.25 -0.49
N LEU A 57 -4.10 -14.45 0.79
CA LEU A 57 -4.17 -15.76 1.43
C LEU A 57 -5.47 -15.88 2.20
N ASN A 58 -6.03 -17.08 2.21
CA ASN A 58 -7.13 -17.40 3.10
C ASN A 58 -6.65 -17.36 4.54
N THR A 59 -7.50 -16.87 5.44
CA THR A 59 -7.26 -16.87 6.88
C THR A 59 -8.53 -17.31 7.60
N THR A 60 -8.46 -17.51 8.92
CA THR A 60 -9.62 -17.92 9.74
C THR A 60 -10.78 -16.91 9.74
N GLY A 61 -10.54 -15.66 9.34
CA GLY A 61 -11.58 -14.62 9.25
C GLY A 61 -11.99 -14.29 7.82
N HIS A 62 -11.08 -13.68 7.07
CA HIS A 62 -11.29 -13.23 5.71
C HIS A 62 -9.97 -13.29 4.92
N PRO A 63 -9.99 -13.35 3.58
CA PRO A 63 -8.75 -13.29 2.81
C PRO A 63 -8.00 -11.98 3.10
N VAL A 64 -6.70 -12.10 3.38
CA VAL A 64 -5.82 -10.95 3.69
C VAL A 64 -4.78 -10.82 2.57
N PRO A 65 -4.54 -9.60 2.06
CA PRO A 65 -3.58 -9.39 0.99
C PRO A 65 -2.14 -9.71 1.40
N VAL A 66 -1.37 -10.27 0.47
CA VAL A 66 0.07 -10.44 0.60
C VAL A 66 0.75 -9.12 0.24
N GLY A 67 1.34 -8.47 1.24
CA GLY A 67 1.93 -7.15 1.08
C GLY A 67 0.92 -6.01 0.90
N CYS A 68 1.40 -4.89 0.35
CA CYS A 68 0.67 -3.62 0.29
C CYS A 68 0.68 -2.96 -1.10
N THR A 69 1.03 -3.73 -2.13
CA THR A 69 1.18 -3.23 -3.50
C THR A 69 0.24 -3.99 -4.43
N LEU A 70 -0.54 -3.26 -5.22
CA LEU A 70 -1.36 -3.80 -6.29
C LEU A 70 -0.60 -3.71 -7.61
N ASP A 71 -0.65 -4.77 -8.40
CA ASP A 71 -0.18 -4.80 -9.78
C ASP A 71 -1.31 -4.38 -10.73
N CYS A 72 -1.09 -3.30 -11.47
CA CYS A 72 -2.02 -2.79 -12.49
C CYS A 72 -1.44 -2.97 -13.91
N GLY A 73 -0.53 -3.93 -14.09
CA GLY A 73 0.13 -4.28 -15.35
C GLY A 73 1.32 -3.38 -15.70
N ASN A 74 1.06 -2.10 -15.96
CA ASN A 74 2.12 -1.15 -16.37
C ASN A 74 2.68 -0.30 -15.22
N PHE A 75 2.00 -0.32 -14.08
CA PHE A 75 2.39 0.43 -12.89
C PHE A 75 1.85 -0.27 -11.65
N THR A 76 2.38 0.12 -10.49
CA THR A 76 1.94 -0.36 -9.20
C THR A 76 1.15 0.70 -8.46
N ARG A 77 0.12 0.30 -7.70
CA ARG A 77 -0.55 1.15 -6.71
C ARG A 77 -0.32 0.61 -5.32
N TYR A 78 -0.49 1.45 -4.31
CA TYR A 78 -0.39 1.03 -2.92
C TYR A 78 -1.77 0.92 -2.29
N LEU A 79 -1.93 -0.08 -1.43
CA LEU A 79 -3.08 -0.15 -0.54
C LEU A 79 -3.08 1.06 0.41
N PRO A 80 -4.27 1.52 0.86
CA PRO A 80 -4.37 2.57 1.85
C PRO A 80 -3.57 2.29 3.13
N ASN A 81 -3.07 3.35 3.77
CA ASN A 81 -2.43 3.20 5.07
C ASN A 81 -3.44 2.65 6.10
N GLY A 82 -3.01 1.68 6.90
CA GLY A 82 -3.84 1.01 7.90
C GLY A 82 -4.60 -0.22 7.39
N THR A 83 -4.48 -0.59 6.11
CA THR A 83 -5.01 -1.87 5.62
C THR A 83 -4.24 -3.04 6.21
N GLU A 84 -4.94 -4.09 6.66
CA GLU A 84 -4.33 -5.33 7.13
C GLU A 84 -3.60 -6.04 6.00
N CYS A 85 -2.42 -6.59 6.28
CA CYS A 85 -1.59 -7.26 5.30
C CYS A 85 -0.79 -8.40 5.92
N ILE A 86 -0.44 -9.39 5.10
CA ILE A 86 0.51 -10.44 5.42
C ILE A 86 1.89 -10.01 4.93
N ASP A 87 2.89 -10.04 5.81
CA ASP A 87 4.28 -9.68 5.48
C ASP A 87 5.05 -10.87 4.90
N LEU A 88 4.56 -11.35 3.76
CA LEU A 88 5.24 -12.30 2.89
C LEU A 88 5.56 -11.64 1.55
N THR A 89 6.56 -12.18 0.85
CA THR A 89 6.77 -11.85 -0.56
C THR A 89 5.79 -12.65 -1.42
N GLN A 90 5.46 -12.13 -2.60
CA GLN A 90 4.61 -12.85 -3.55
C GLN A 90 5.16 -14.24 -3.89
N GLN A 91 6.47 -14.31 -4.13
CA GLN A 91 7.16 -15.57 -4.38
C GLN A 91 7.00 -16.58 -3.24
N ALA A 92 6.97 -16.12 -1.98
CA ALA A 92 6.80 -17.00 -0.84
C ALA A 92 5.36 -17.53 -0.74
N SER A 93 4.35 -16.70 -1.03
CA SER A 93 2.96 -17.18 -1.11
C SER A 93 2.75 -18.15 -2.27
N ASP A 94 3.33 -17.89 -3.43
CA ASP A 94 3.14 -18.71 -4.64
C ASP A 94 3.64 -20.15 -4.47
N VAL A 95 4.59 -20.38 -3.56
CA VAL A 95 5.17 -21.71 -3.29
C VAL A 95 4.57 -22.39 -2.06
N MET A 96 3.59 -21.78 -1.39
CA MET A 96 2.86 -22.44 -0.30
C MET A 96 2.18 -23.70 -0.82
N GLN A 97 2.21 -24.77 -0.01
CA GLN A 97 1.45 -25.98 -0.33
C GLN A 97 -0.04 -25.70 -0.19
N SER A 98 -0.84 -26.20 -1.13
CA SER A 98 -2.29 -26.08 -1.07
C SER A 98 -2.86 -26.76 0.17
N ASP A 99 -3.87 -26.13 0.77
CA ASP A 99 -4.62 -26.64 1.93
C ASP A 99 -3.76 -26.89 3.18
N VAL A 100 -2.54 -26.34 3.24
CA VAL A 100 -1.67 -26.39 4.41
C VAL A 100 -1.72 -25.04 5.12
N SER A 101 -2.01 -25.08 6.43
CA SER A 101 -1.96 -23.89 7.29
C SER A 101 -0.52 -23.55 7.65
N TYR A 102 -0.14 -22.29 7.43
CA TYR A 102 1.12 -21.71 7.86
C TYR A 102 0.86 -20.58 8.86
N TYR A 103 1.83 -20.30 9.72
CA TYR A 103 1.82 -19.10 10.55
C TYR A 103 2.37 -17.91 9.76
N CYS A 104 1.47 -17.05 9.26
CA CYS A 104 1.83 -15.85 8.54
C CYS A 104 2.02 -14.66 9.48
N PRO A 105 3.13 -13.90 9.38
CA PRO A 105 3.28 -12.63 10.07
C PRO A 105 2.34 -11.59 9.47
N ILE A 106 1.61 -10.88 10.32
CA ILE A 106 0.69 -9.82 9.89
C ILE A 106 1.11 -8.44 10.33
N GLY A 107 0.54 -7.45 9.68
CA GLY A 107 0.82 -6.05 9.91
C GLY A 107 -0.23 -5.12 9.33
N LEU A 108 0.13 -3.85 9.25
CA LEU A 108 -0.66 -2.81 8.60
C LEU A 108 0.16 -2.14 7.51
N CYS A 109 -0.48 -1.81 6.41
CA CYS A 109 0.13 -1.06 5.33
C CYS A 109 0.52 0.34 5.81
N MET A 110 1.78 0.71 5.60
CA MET A 110 2.29 2.06 5.82
C MET A 110 3.24 2.41 4.68
N ASN A 111 2.83 3.36 3.84
CA ASN A 111 3.59 3.83 2.67
C ASN A 111 4.00 2.68 1.73
N GLY A 112 3.05 1.80 1.41
CA GLY A 112 3.26 0.66 0.50
C GLY A 112 4.03 -0.53 1.10
N ILE A 113 4.35 -0.50 2.39
CA ILE A 113 5.08 -1.57 3.09
C ILE A 113 4.18 -2.18 4.16
N CYS A 114 4.15 -3.51 4.27
CA CYS A 114 3.47 -4.19 5.37
C CYS A 114 4.30 -4.08 6.65
N LYS A 115 3.88 -3.23 7.60
CA LYS A 115 4.58 -3.06 8.88
C LYS A 115 4.05 -4.07 9.88
N ARG A 116 4.89 -5.06 10.23
CA ARG A 116 4.55 -6.09 11.21
C ARG A 116 4.03 -5.51 12.52
N SER A 117 2.96 -6.10 13.04
CA SER A 117 2.42 -5.81 14.36
C SER A 117 3.05 -6.66 15.46
N GLY A 118 3.78 -7.72 15.09
CA GLY A 118 4.26 -8.76 16.01
C GLY A 118 3.25 -9.88 16.26
N LEU A 119 2.12 -9.87 15.54
CA LEU A 119 1.12 -10.93 15.54
C LEU A 119 1.30 -11.86 14.34
N GLU A 120 0.78 -13.07 14.48
CA GLU A 120 0.72 -14.09 13.43
C GLU A 120 -0.68 -14.69 13.38
N LEU A 121 -1.09 -15.17 12.20
CA LEU A 121 -2.34 -15.92 12.02
C LEU A 121 -2.11 -17.13 11.11
N ASP A 122 -3.06 -18.07 11.17
CA ASP A 122 -3.13 -19.18 10.23
C ASP A 122 -3.53 -18.67 8.84
N CYS A 123 -2.71 -18.98 7.84
CA CYS A 123 -2.90 -18.61 6.44
C CYS A 123 -2.67 -19.79 5.49
N TRP A 124 -3.38 -19.84 4.36
CA TRP A 124 -3.20 -20.89 3.35
C TRP A 124 -3.67 -20.44 1.95
N HIS A 125 -3.25 -21.20 0.93
CA HIS A 125 -3.82 -21.16 -0.41
C HIS A 125 -4.64 -22.43 -0.66
N ASP A 126 -5.71 -22.32 -1.44
CA ASP A 126 -6.49 -23.50 -1.90
C ASP A 126 -5.90 -24.10 -3.19
N THR A 127 -5.02 -23.38 -3.87
CA THR A 127 -4.42 -23.80 -5.14
C THR A 127 -3.01 -24.35 -4.93
N PRO A 128 -2.66 -25.47 -5.58
CA PRO A 128 -1.30 -25.98 -5.52
C PRO A 128 -0.34 -24.99 -6.20
N PRO A 129 0.93 -24.96 -5.77
CA PRO A 129 1.93 -24.09 -6.37
C PRO A 129 2.07 -24.39 -7.86
N PRO A 130 2.28 -23.38 -8.73
CA PRO A 130 2.49 -23.60 -10.16
C PRO A 130 3.68 -24.54 -10.33
N VAL A 131 3.43 -25.66 -11.04
CA VAL A 131 4.32 -26.82 -11.18
C VAL A 131 5.80 -26.40 -11.17
N SER A 132 6.50 -26.74 -10.09
CA SER A 132 7.96 -26.84 -10.12
C SER A 132 8.30 -27.91 -11.15
N THR A 133 8.89 -27.52 -12.28
CA THR A 133 9.56 -28.48 -13.16
C THR A 133 10.48 -29.32 -12.31
N ASP A 134 10.17 -30.61 -12.25
CA ASP A 134 10.86 -31.66 -11.52
C ASP A 134 12.38 -31.46 -11.64
N THR A 135 12.98 -30.88 -10.60
CA THR A 135 14.43 -30.83 -10.49
C THR A 135 14.81 -32.24 -10.09
N THR A 136 15.11 -33.07 -11.09
CA THR A 136 15.62 -34.41 -10.91
C THR A 136 16.85 -34.31 -10.01
N ILE A 137 16.68 -34.61 -8.73
CA ILE A 137 17.79 -34.78 -7.80
C ILE A 137 18.45 -36.08 -8.26
N GLU A 138 19.49 -35.99 -9.08
CA GLU A 138 20.43 -37.10 -9.20
C GLU A 138 21.05 -37.31 -7.82
N ASN A 139 20.55 -38.33 -7.14
CA ASN A 139 21.13 -38.81 -5.90
C ASN A 139 22.61 -39.15 -6.16
N PRO A 140 23.60 -38.56 -5.46
CA PRO A 140 24.98 -38.99 -5.56
C PRO A 140 25.08 -40.36 -4.90
N THR A 141 24.82 -41.41 -5.68
CA THR A 141 25.01 -42.79 -5.24
C THR A 141 26.51 -43.04 -5.15
N THR A 142 27.00 -43.08 -3.92
CA THR A 142 28.34 -43.50 -3.53
C THR A 142 28.62 -44.91 -4.07
N SER A 143 29.36 -45.01 -5.17
CA SER A 143 29.88 -46.28 -5.67
C SER A 143 31.10 -46.69 -4.83
N ILE A 144 30.88 -47.42 -3.74
CA ILE A 144 31.93 -48.17 -3.07
C ILE A 144 32.16 -49.44 -3.90
N SER A 145 33.18 -49.43 -4.75
CA SER A 145 33.68 -50.64 -5.42
C SER A 145 34.57 -51.41 -4.46
N SER A 146 34.03 -52.44 -3.82
CA SER A 146 34.81 -53.44 -3.10
C SER A 146 35.38 -54.45 -4.11
N SER A 147 36.67 -54.31 -4.44
CA SER A 147 37.44 -55.38 -5.07
C SER A 147 38.40 -55.97 -4.04
N ALA A 148 37.97 -57.06 -3.40
CA ALA A 148 38.85 -58.01 -2.74
C ALA A 148 39.25 -59.08 -3.77
N SER A 149 40.55 -59.36 -3.90
CA SER A 149 41.06 -60.49 -4.67
C SER A 149 41.92 -61.34 -3.73
N LEU A 150 41.60 -62.64 -3.72
CA LEU A 150 42.37 -63.74 -3.12
C LEU A 150 43.50 -64.16 -4.05
#